data_AF-A0A6N9YPB3-F1
#
_entry.id   AF-A0A6N9YPB3-F1
#
_cell.length_a   1.000
_cell.length_b   1.000
_cell.length_c   1.000
_cell.angle_alpha   90.00
_cell.angle_beta   90.00
_cell.angle_gamma   90.00
#
_symmetry.space_group_name_H-M   'P 1'
#
loop_
_entity.id
_entity.type
_entity.pdbx_description
1 polymer ?
#
loop_
_entity_poly.entity_id
_entity_poly.type
_entity_poly.pdbx_seq_one_letter_code
_entity_poly.pdbx_strand_id
1 'polypeptide(L)'
;MFSRRRFAIAVLAPCVVMTGVPAVASGDDDMPARDSGDHGSRPGTGYSISVEEQTTEKGLWDPLLGMFAHAASAGDVNDDGWVDLYVGTFYKELPWERFFRGEIDDRGATEISPDRLLLGGPDGFEPDPTFPEMRDGSSSGSVFADLDNDGDLDLLVSHYYPYEFASQDPTNGQQVVALRNDDGQFTRVGQVAGEIAARSIAVADFDGDGNQDFFVIEDVYYEDALGPASGRLYLGNGDFQFDEATAATGLPDDLSGLGVVAADLNADGWPDLFISGSLRDKDVPEGEGIHQRARIFVNDGDGGFIEADASEFTMVSQLWRDESAGVTVGDLNRDGRHDLVVGSHPYPALATLWPQPVHIYLNQGNDENGMPMFTDVTAETGIGPVDGKPAHVTLADMDNDGWLDIVTGVSVGDGTEPAIFRHAGLDDGIPQFDTPWGLNDERQPTPEVAEWERIGIPRYWPTGVNADFNNDGRVDLFGVEWFPDLPSRYWENTSAAGNWLKVKVSSGSPLGSTVNVYRPGDRQRGKPPIFSRQIVSTEGYGGGALQTQHVGLGRLRAAEIEVIGPAPERDSARRYARAGETVQIDL
;
A
#
# COMPACT_ATOMS: atom_id res chain seq x y z
N MET A 1 -0.22 -40.77 42.81
CA MET A 1 -0.99 -39.56 43.18
C MET A 1 -0.33 -38.37 42.48
N PHE A 2 -0.83 -37.97 41.33
CA PHE A 2 -0.42 -36.72 40.69
C PHE A 2 -1.59 -35.73 40.78
N SER A 3 -1.35 -34.61 41.45
CA SER A 3 -2.30 -33.52 41.67
C SER A 3 -2.33 -32.62 40.44
N ARG A 4 -3.52 -32.46 39.84
CA ARG A 4 -3.80 -31.42 38.85
C ARG A 4 -4.08 -30.10 39.60
N ARG A 5 -3.30 -29.05 39.33
CA ARG A 5 -3.72 -27.67 39.61
C ARG A 5 -4.16 -27.03 38.29
N ARG A 6 -5.43 -26.63 38.23
CA ARG A 6 -5.96 -25.73 37.19
C ARG A 6 -5.65 -24.30 37.64
N PHE A 7 -4.99 -23.52 36.79
CA PHE A 7 -5.00 -22.06 36.91
C PHE A 7 -6.25 -21.53 36.21
N ALA A 8 -7.03 -20.72 36.92
CA ALA A 8 -8.08 -19.91 36.35
C ALA A 8 -7.47 -18.53 36.06
N ILE A 9 -7.55 -18.09 34.81
CA ILE A 9 -7.22 -16.71 34.42
C ILE A 9 -8.49 -15.89 34.69
N ALA A 10 -8.40 -14.91 35.59
CA ALA A 10 -9.45 -13.94 35.81
C ALA A 10 -9.25 -12.77 34.84
N VAL A 11 -10.20 -12.59 33.92
CA VAL A 11 -10.29 -11.40 33.06
C VAL A 11 -10.97 -10.31 33.87
N LEU A 12 -10.26 -9.21 34.14
CA LEU A 12 -10.83 -7.99 34.69
C LEU A 12 -11.12 -7.05 33.51
N ALA A 13 -12.39 -6.92 33.15
CA ALA A 13 -12.86 -5.91 32.21
C ALA A 13 -13.02 -4.56 32.93
N PRO A 14 -12.45 -3.44 32.44
CA PRO A 14 -12.87 -2.12 32.86
C PRO A 14 -14.09 -1.69 32.06
N CYS A 15 -15.21 -1.43 32.74
CA CYS A 15 -16.36 -0.74 32.15
C CYS A 15 -15.96 0.71 31.82
N VAL A 16 -15.93 1.06 30.54
CA VAL A 16 -15.97 2.45 30.10
C VAL A 16 -17.44 2.85 29.92
N VAL A 17 -17.86 3.88 30.65
CA VAL A 17 -19.20 4.46 30.55
C VAL A 17 -19.20 5.45 29.38
N MET A 18 -19.88 5.11 28.28
CA MET A 18 -20.16 6.07 27.22
C MET A 18 -21.21 7.08 27.71
N THR A 19 -20.85 8.35 27.79
CA THR A 19 -21.81 9.45 27.95
C THR A 19 -22.23 9.95 26.57
N GLY A 20 -23.52 9.84 26.26
CA GLY A 20 -24.07 10.20 24.95
C GLY A 20 -23.95 11.69 24.59
N VAL A 21 -23.73 11.94 23.30
CA VAL A 21 -23.76 13.27 22.66
C VAL A 21 -25.19 13.52 22.13
N PRO A 22 -25.77 14.73 22.26
CA PRO A 22 -27.13 15.01 21.82
C PRO A 22 -27.21 15.23 20.30
N ALA A 23 -28.27 14.67 19.70
CA ALA A 23 -28.63 14.87 18.30
C ALA A 23 -29.01 16.34 18.03
N VAL A 24 -28.41 16.92 16.99
CA VAL A 24 -28.82 18.21 16.41
C VAL A 24 -29.75 17.92 15.23
N ALA A 25 -30.97 18.45 15.30
CA ALA A 25 -31.94 18.38 14.21
C ALA A 25 -31.62 19.45 13.15
N SER A 26 -31.38 19.05 11.90
CA SER A 26 -31.40 19.94 10.74
C SER A 26 -32.75 19.84 10.02
N GLY A 27 -33.34 21.00 9.73
CA GLY A 27 -34.65 21.13 9.11
C GLY A 27 -34.69 20.76 7.62
N ASP A 28 -35.90 20.39 7.21
CA ASP A 28 -36.32 20.13 5.83
C ASP A 28 -36.04 21.31 4.89
N ASP A 29 -35.57 21.03 3.67
CA ASP A 29 -36.17 21.56 2.43
C ASP A 29 -35.62 20.87 1.15
N ASP A 30 -36.57 20.51 0.28
CA ASP A 30 -36.52 20.23 -1.17
C ASP A 30 -35.70 19.05 -1.77
N MET A 31 -36.40 17.92 -1.94
CA MET A 31 -36.05 16.78 -2.83
C MET A 31 -36.67 16.93 -4.23
N PRO A 32 -35.95 16.65 -5.34
CA PRO A 32 -36.58 16.37 -6.62
C PRO A 32 -36.69 14.86 -6.92
N ALA A 33 -37.85 14.54 -7.50
CA ALA A 33 -38.38 13.35 -8.15
C ALA A 33 -37.47 12.12 -8.42
N ARG A 34 -38.02 10.98 -8.01
CA ARG A 34 -37.64 9.60 -8.33
C ARG A 34 -37.67 9.33 -9.84
N ASP A 35 -36.59 8.75 -10.36
CA ASP A 35 -36.62 7.89 -11.54
C ASP A 35 -36.22 6.46 -11.12
N SER A 36 -36.88 5.48 -11.72
CA SER A 36 -36.92 4.08 -11.29
C SER A 36 -35.85 3.24 -11.98
N GLY A 37 -34.85 2.82 -11.21
CA GLY A 37 -33.80 1.87 -11.59
C GLY A 37 -32.83 1.73 -10.43
N ASP A 38 -33.23 1.00 -9.39
CA ASP A 38 -32.52 0.87 -8.12
C ASP A 38 -31.36 -0.14 -8.24
N HIS A 39 -30.19 0.38 -8.57
CA HIS A 39 -28.88 -0.20 -8.32
C HIS A 39 -27.96 0.96 -7.90
N GLY A 40 -27.54 1.02 -6.63
CA GLY A 40 -26.52 1.99 -6.22
C GLY A 40 -26.53 2.53 -4.78
N SER A 41 -27.35 2.05 -3.85
CA SER A 41 -27.11 2.35 -2.43
C SER A 41 -27.71 1.26 -1.53
N ARG A 42 -26.91 0.68 -0.61
CA ARG A 42 -27.48 -0.12 0.49
C ARG A 42 -28.34 0.85 1.35
N PRO A 43 -29.67 0.66 1.49
CA PRO A 43 -30.56 1.74 1.94
C PRO A 43 -30.26 2.22 3.36
N GLY A 44 -30.12 3.54 3.54
CA GLY A 44 -30.25 4.20 4.85
C GLY A 44 -28.98 4.79 5.48
N THR A 45 -27.79 4.64 4.87
CA THR A 45 -26.52 5.07 5.48
C THR A 45 -25.90 6.34 4.89
N GLY A 46 -26.30 6.76 3.68
CA GLY A 46 -25.73 7.94 3.01
C GLY A 46 -24.30 7.76 2.46
N TYR A 47 -23.63 6.65 2.79
CA TYR A 47 -22.33 6.24 2.25
C TYR A 47 -22.45 5.84 0.77
N SER A 48 -21.57 6.36 -0.09
CA SER A 48 -21.74 6.29 -1.56
C SER A 48 -20.74 5.41 -2.30
N ILE A 49 -19.65 4.97 -1.67
CA ILE A 49 -18.71 4.04 -2.31
C ILE A 49 -19.32 2.63 -2.26
N SER A 50 -19.34 1.96 -3.41
CA SER A 50 -19.74 0.56 -3.54
C SER A 50 -18.76 -0.18 -4.44
N VAL A 51 -18.46 -1.42 -4.05
CA VAL A 51 -17.63 -2.34 -4.81
C VAL A 51 -18.32 -3.70 -4.87
N GLU A 52 -18.06 -4.46 -5.94
CA GLU A 52 -18.57 -5.82 -6.11
C GLU A 52 -17.41 -6.78 -6.37
N GLU A 53 -17.39 -7.89 -5.64
CA GLU A 53 -16.37 -8.92 -5.83
C GLU A 53 -16.60 -9.64 -7.18
N GLN A 54 -15.55 -9.73 -8.00
CA GLN A 54 -15.62 -10.27 -9.38
C GLN A 54 -14.44 -11.21 -9.69
N THR A 55 -13.81 -11.81 -8.67
CA THR A 55 -12.58 -12.61 -8.85
C THR A 55 -12.79 -13.79 -9.80
N THR A 56 -13.96 -14.43 -9.77
CA THR A 56 -14.27 -15.56 -10.68
C THR A 56 -14.49 -15.06 -12.10
N GLU A 57 -15.28 -14.00 -12.24
CA GLU A 57 -15.68 -13.40 -13.51
C GLU A 57 -14.49 -12.83 -14.26
N LYS A 58 -13.48 -12.30 -13.55
CA LYS A 58 -12.22 -11.80 -14.13
C LYS A 58 -11.16 -12.87 -14.34
N GLY A 59 -11.47 -14.16 -14.17
CA GLY A 59 -10.53 -15.26 -14.42
C GLY A 59 -9.43 -15.41 -13.37
N LEU A 60 -9.54 -14.74 -12.22
CA LEU A 60 -8.51 -14.71 -11.17
C LEU A 60 -8.64 -15.86 -10.16
N TRP A 61 -9.82 -16.46 -10.03
CA TRP A 61 -10.09 -17.46 -9.00
C TRP A 61 -9.17 -18.67 -9.09
N ASP A 62 -9.18 -19.38 -10.23
CA ASP A 62 -8.41 -20.61 -10.39
C ASP A 62 -6.88 -20.39 -10.39
N PRO A 63 -6.33 -19.34 -11.04
CA PRO A 63 -4.89 -19.08 -11.01
C PRO A 63 -4.31 -18.72 -9.64
N LEU A 64 -5.10 -18.09 -8.77
CA LEU A 64 -4.65 -17.54 -7.49
C LEU A 64 -5.04 -18.39 -6.27
N LEU A 65 -5.93 -19.36 -6.45
CA LEU A 65 -6.27 -20.29 -5.38
C LEU A 65 -5.06 -21.14 -4.97
N GLY A 66 -4.87 -21.36 -3.68
CA GLY A 66 -3.75 -22.14 -3.13
C GLY A 66 -2.47 -21.34 -2.95
N MET A 67 -2.47 -20.03 -3.23
CA MET A 67 -1.33 -19.14 -2.95
C MET A 67 -1.39 -18.64 -1.51
N PHE A 68 -0.24 -18.61 -0.83
CA PHE A 68 -0.05 -17.80 0.37
C PHE A 68 0.41 -16.42 -0.09
N ALA A 69 -0.48 -15.66 -0.71
CA ALA A 69 -0.10 -14.46 -1.41
C ALA A 69 0.22 -13.32 -0.43
N HIS A 70 1.28 -12.57 -0.72
CA HIS A 70 1.78 -11.51 0.16
C HIS A 70 2.49 -10.37 -0.58
N ALA A 71 2.87 -10.57 -1.83
CA ALA A 71 3.40 -9.51 -2.70
C ALA A 71 2.43 -9.28 -3.87
N ALA A 72 2.26 -8.02 -4.29
CA ALA A 72 1.50 -7.65 -5.47
C ALA A 72 2.08 -6.39 -6.12
N SER A 73 2.01 -6.31 -7.45
CA SER A 73 2.34 -5.12 -8.22
C SER A 73 1.45 -5.03 -9.43
N ALA A 74 1.20 -3.82 -9.91
CA ALA A 74 0.41 -3.57 -11.10
C ALA A 74 1.10 -2.59 -12.05
N GLY A 75 1.00 -2.86 -13.35
CA GLY A 75 1.60 -2.07 -14.41
C GLY A 75 1.19 -2.63 -15.78
N ASP A 76 1.22 -1.80 -16.81
CA ASP A 76 1.04 -2.23 -18.21
C ASP A 76 2.42 -2.71 -18.70
N VAL A 77 2.73 -4.00 -18.53
CA VAL A 77 4.08 -4.54 -18.72
C VAL A 77 4.35 -4.99 -20.16
N ASN A 78 3.33 -4.97 -21.02
CA ASN A 78 3.43 -5.34 -22.42
C ASN A 78 2.96 -4.22 -23.37
N ASP A 79 2.71 -3.02 -22.83
CA ASP A 79 2.25 -1.82 -23.53
C ASP A 79 0.96 -2.03 -24.38
N ASP A 80 0.07 -2.91 -23.93
CA ASP A 80 -1.20 -3.19 -24.61
C ASP A 80 -2.36 -2.26 -24.15
N GLY A 81 -2.10 -1.42 -23.15
CA GLY A 81 -3.04 -0.47 -22.58
C GLY A 81 -3.93 -1.04 -21.48
N TRP A 82 -3.72 -2.29 -21.07
CA TRP A 82 -4.36 -2.91 -19.91
C TRP A 82 -3.38 -3.01 -18.75
N VAL A 83 -3.91 -3.00 -17.54
CA VAL A 83 -3.08 -3.12 -16.35
C VAL A 83 -2.91 -4.61 -16.05
N ASP A 84 -1.67 -5.06 -15.98
CA ASP A 84 -1.29 -6.42 -15.60
C ASP A 84 -1.03 -6.53 -14.09
N LEU A 85 -1.03 -7.76 -13.58
CA LEU A 85 -0.88 -8.06 -12.16
C LEU A 85 0.23 -9.08 -11.91
N TYR A 86 1.20 -8.72 -11.08
CA TYR A 86 2.09 -9.69 -10.44
C TYR A 86 1.57 -10.06 -9.06
N VAL A 87 1.63 -11.35 -8.70
CA VAL A 87 1.26 -11.88 -7.37
C VAL A 87 2.33 -12.85 -6.89
N GLY A 88 2.93 -12.55 -5.73
CA GLY A 88 3.99 -13.36 -5.12
C GLY A 88 3.52 -14.18 -3.91
N THR A 89 4.05 -15.39 -3.79
CA THR A 89 3.78 -16.35 -2.70
C THR A 89 4.83 -16.26 -1.59
N PHE A 90 4.36 -16.18 -0.34
CA PHE A 90 5.22 -16.04 0.84
C PHE A 90 5.67 -17.37 1.48
N TYR A 91 4.89 -18.44 1.39
CA TYR A 91 5.16 -19.60 2.23
C TYR A 91 5.90 -20.73 1.50
N LYS A 92 6.96 -21.26 2.12
CA LYS A 92 7.88 -22.25 1.52
C LYS A 92 7.61 -23.73 1.88
N GLU A 93 6.87 -24.02 2.95
CA GLU A 93 6.49 -25.40 3.33
C GLU A 93 5.01 -25.50 3.74
N LEU A 94 4.21 -26.42 3.20
CA LEU A 94 2.84 -26.59 3.69
C LEU A 94 2.86 -26.99 5.18
N PRO A 95 2.31 -26.21 6.14
CA PRO A 95 2.45 -26.52 7.56
C PRO A 95 1.43 -27.59 7.94
N TRP A 96 1.78 -28.85 7.67
CA TRP A 96 0.93 -30.02 7.94
C TRP A 96 0.40 -30.07 9.38
N GLU A 97 1.17 -29.57 10.35
CA GLU A 97 0.80 -29.66 11.77
C GLU A 97 0.14 -28.39 12.34
N ARG A 98 0.16 -27.25 11.63
CA ARG A 98 -0.08 -25.94 12.28
C ARG A 98 -1.36 -25.22 11.89
N PHE A 99 -2.00 -25.51 10.76
CA PHE A 99 -3.16 -24.70 10.37
C PHE A 99 -4.51 -25.26 10.82
N PHE A 100 -4.87 -26.52 10.57
CA PHE A 100 -6.17 -27.01 11.05
C PHE A 100 -6.16 -28.48 11.41
N ARG A 101 -6.96 -28.85 12.40
CA ARG A 101 -7.15 -30.22 12.91
C ARG A 101 -7.87 -31.13 11.91
N GLY A 102 -7.31 -31.27 10.71
CA GLY A 102 -7.48 -32.44 9.85
C GLY A 102 -8.65 -32.47 8.88
N GLU A 103 -9.32 -31.35 8.57
CA GLU A 103 -10.32 -31.31 7.48
C GLU A 103 -10.32 -29.92 6.84
N ILE A 104 -9.35 -29.67 5.97
CA ILE A 104 -9.43 -28.65 4.92
C ILE A 104 -9.00 -29.37 3.63
N ASP A 105 -9.85 -29.27 2.61
CA ASP A 105 -9.55 -29.75 1.27
C ASP A 105 -8.62 -28.73 0.61
N ASP A 106 -7.32 -28.91 0.79
CA ASP A 106 -6.27 -28.29 -0.02
C ASP A 106 -6.36 -28.70 -1.51
N ARG A 107 -7.41 -29.43 -1.91
CA ARG A 107 -7.58 -30.15 -3.18
C ARG A 107 -6.37 -31.00 -3.55
N GLY A 108 -5.54 -31.38 -2.56
CA GLY A 108 -4.28 -32.08 -2.78
C GLY A 108 -3.15 -31.19 -3.28
N ALA A 109 -3.10 -29.90 -2.93
CA ALA A 109 -1.90 -29.07 -3.14
C ALA A 109 -0.72 -29.73 -2.39
N THR A 110 0.30 -30.16 -3.15
CA THR A 110 1.46 -30.90 -2.61
C THR A 110 2.76 -30.11 -2.71
N GLU A 111 2.72 -28.91 -3.29
CA GLU A 111 3.86 -28.04 -3.54
C GLU A 111 3.47 -26.55 -3.39
N ILE A 112 4.48 -25.69 -3.22
CA ILE A 112 4.30 -24.22 -3.16
C ILE A 112 3.65 -23.75 -4.46
N SER A 113 2.68 -22.85 -4.41
CA SER A 113 2.19 -22.19 -5.63
C SER A 113 3.25 -21.20 -6.13
N PRO A 114 3.73 -21.31 -7.39
CA PRO A 114 4.70 -20.34 -7.91
C PRO A 114 4.11 -18.93 -7.90
N ASP A 115 4.95 -17.91 -8.04
CA ASP A 115 4.47 -16.56 -8.32
C ASP A 115 3.77 -16.52 -9.69
N ARG A 116 2.97 -15.49 -9.92
CA ARG A 116 2.17 -15.34 -11.14
C ARG A 116 2.31 -13.95 -11.70
N LEU A 117 2.48 -13.86 -13.01
CA LEU A 117 2.10 -12.70 -13.80
C LEU A 117 0.78 -13.00 -14.49
N LEU A 118 -0.17 -12.10 -14.38
CA LEU A 118 -1.51 -12.18 -14.97
C LEU A 118 -1.68 -10.98 -15.90
N LEU A 119 -1.84 -11.26 -17.19
CA LEU A 119 -2.02 -10.24 -18.20
C LEU A 119 -3.47 -9.76 -18.20
N GLY A 120 -3.65 -8.44 -18.13
CA GLY A 120 -4.95 -7.79 -18.19
C GLY A 120 -5.52 -7.76 -19.61
N GLY A 121 -6.83 -7.56 -19.70
CA GLY A 121 -7.51 -7.52 -20.98
C GLY A 121 -8.99 -7.20 -20.87
N PRO A 122 -9.69 -7.06 -22.01
CA PRO A 122 -11.11 -6.68 -22.04
C PRO A 122 -12.03 -7.68 -21.33
N ASP A 123 -11.62 -8.94 -21.23
CA ASP A 123 -12.41 -10.02 -20.62
C ASP A 123 -11.93 -10.41 -19.21
N GLY A 124 -10.97 -9.68 -18.63
CA GLY A 124 -10.36 -9.98 -17.34
C GLY A 124 -8.88 -10.32 -17.47
N PHE A 125 -8.40 -11.25 -16.64
CA PHE A 125 -6.98 -11.60 -16.54
C PHE A 125 -6.70 -13.04 -16.98
N GLU A 126 -5.56 -13.25 -17.61
CA GLU A 126 -5.04 -14.57 -17.95
C GLU A 126 -3.59 -14.72 -17.48
N PRO A 127 -3.19 -15.88 -16.91
CA PRO A 127 -1.78 -16.10 -16.57
C PRO A 127 -0.88 -16.02 -17.80
N ASP A 128 0.22 -15.28 -17.71
CA ASP A 128 1.23 -15.26 -18.76
C ASP A 128 1.90 -16.65 -18.84
N PRO A 129 1.75 -17.38 -19.96
CA PRO A 129 2.35 -18.71 -20.11
C PRO A 129 3.88 -18.66 -20.32
N THR A 130 4.45 -17.48 -20.57
CA THR A 130 5.88 -17.27 -20.80
C THR A 130 6.62 -16.77 -19.56
N PHE A 131 5.90 -16.32 -18.53
CA PHE A 131 6.49 -15.85 -17.29
C PHE A 131 7.37 -16.94 -16.65
N PRO A 132 8.61 -16.62 -16.23
CA PRO A 132 9.49 -17.59 -15.60
C PRO A 132 8.86 -18.24 -14.37
N GLU A 133 9.08 -19.54 -14.18
CA GLU A 133 8.61 -20.24 -12.99
C GLU A 133 9.41 -19.77 -11.76
N MET A 134 8.76 -18.96 -10.92
CA MET A 134 9.31 -18.40 -9.68
C MET A 134 8.78 -19.18 -8.48
N ARG A 135 9.64 -19.94 -7.80
CA ARG A 135 9.28 -20.80 -6.64
C ARG A 135 10.16 -20.54 -5.42
N ASP A 136 10.80 -19.37 -5.39
CA ASP A 136 11.64 -18.94 -4.27
C ASP A 136 10.82 -18.94 -2.97
N GLY A 137 9.55 -18.55 -3.07
CA GLY A 137 8.68 -18.36 -1.93
C GLY A 137 9.15 -17.21 -1.07
N SER A 138 8.40 -16.88 -0.03
CA SER A 138 8.73 -15.75 0.86
C SER A 138 8.69 -14.38 0.19
N SER A 139 8.12 -14.27 -1.01
CA SER A 139 7.84 -13.01 -1.70
C SER A 139 7.01 -12.12 -0.77
N SER A 140 7.54 -10.93 -0.44
CA SER A 140 6.97 -10.03 0.56
C SER A 140 6.59 -8.67 -0.02
N GLY A 141 7.45 -8.09 -0.85
CA GLY A 141 7.17 -6.85 -1.58
C GLY A 141 7.69 -6.94 -3.01
N SER A 142 7.03 -6.23 -3.92
CA SER A 142 7.37 -6.24 -5.35
C SER A 142 7.07 -4.89 -6.00
N VAL A 143 7.76 -4.58 -7.11
CA VAL A 143 7.58 -3.34 -7.87
C VAL A 143 7.85 -3.57 -9.34
N PHE A 144 7.04 -2.92 -10.19
CA PHE A 144 7.35 -2.73 -11.60
C PHE A 144 8.05 -1.38 -11.82
N ALA A 145 9.26 -1.40 -12.39
CA ALA A 145 10.07 -0.23 -12.66
C ALA A 145 11.02 -0.49 -13.83
N ASP A 146 11.38 0.54 -14.59
CA ASP A 146 12.36 0.46 -15.67
C ASP A 146 13.78 0.49 -15.07
N LEU A 147 14.34 -0.68 -14.77
CA LEU A 147 15.58 -0.81 -13.96
C LEU A 147 16.86 -0.70 -14.80
N ASP A 148 16.77 -0.91 -16.11
CA ASP A 148 17.88 -0.74 -17.04
C ASP A 148 17.73 0.44 -18.03
N ASN A 149 16.68 1.26 -17.83
CA ASN A 149 16.40 2.49 -18.59
C ASN A 149 16.13 2.23 -20.08
N ASP A 150 15.52 1.10 -20.42
CA ASP A 150 15.15 0.75 -21.79
C ASP A 150 13.70 1.10 -22.17
N GLY A 151 12.90 1.49 -21.17
CA GLY A 151 11.51 1.92 -21.30
C GLY A 151 10.48 0.84 -20.98
N ASP A 152 10.89 -0.42 -20.81
CA ASP A 152 10.02 -1.50 -20.37
C ASP A 152 9.96 -1.58 -18.84
N LEU A 153 8.81 -1.99 -18.30
CA LEU A 153 8.68 -2.20 -16.86
C LEU A 153 9.26 -3.56 -16.45
N ASP A 154 10.42 -3.56 -15.84
CA ASP A 154 11.03 -4.72 -15.17
C ASP A 154 10.36 -5.02 -13.83
N LEU A 155 10.66 -6.19 -13.27
CA LEU A 155 10.12 -6.62 -11.98
C LEU A 155 11.22 -6.84 -10.94
N LEU A 156 11.11 -6.16 -9.80
CA LEU A 156 11.93 -6.40 -8.62
C LEU A 156 11.08 -7.05 -7.52
N VAL A 157 11.55 -8.14 -6.93
CA VAL A 157 10.85 -8.90 -5.89
C VAL A 157 11.75 -9.10 -4.68
N SER A 158 11.25 -8.73 -3.50
CA SER A 158 11.89 -8.97 -2.20
C SER A 158 11.29 -10.21 -1.54
N HIS A 159 12.16 -10.98 -0.89
CA HIS A 159 11.82 -12.21 -0.21
C HIS A 159 12.30 -12.17 1.24
N TYR A 160 11.36 -12.38 2.16
CA TYR A 160 11.63 -12.44 3.59
C TYR A 160 11.93 -13.87 4.02
N TYR A 161 13.19 -14.27 3.97
CA TYR A 161 13.62 -15.57 4.46
C TYR A 161 14.61 -15.43 5.64
N PRO A 162 14.21 -15.76 6.88
CA PRO A 162 15.10 -15.63 8.03
C PRO A 162 16.35 -16.51 7.87
N TYR A 163 17.53 -15.94 8.15
CA TYR A 163 18.85 -16.57 7.94
C TYR A 163 19.03 -17.95 8.58
N GLU A 164 18.37 -18.21 9.72
CA GLU A 164 18.41 -19.51 10.41
C GLU A 164 17.89 -20.64 9.53
N PHE A 165 16.94 -20.34 8.63
CA PHE A 165 16.41 -21.27 7.64
C PHE A 165 17.23 -21.23 6.33
N ALA A 166 17.78 -20.07 5.95
CA ALA A 166 18.61 -19.88 4.75
C ALA A 166 19.89 -20.74 4.78
N SER A 167 20.59 -20.75 5.91
CA SER A 167 21.84 -21.52 6.09
C SER A 167 21.66 -23.04 5.97
N GLN A 168 20.42 -23.53 6.03
CA GLN A 168 20.09 -24.96 5.95
C GLN A 168 19.62 -25.38 4.55
N ASP A 169 19.36 -24.43 3.65
CA ASP A 169 18.95 -24.69 2.27
C ASP A 169 19.78 -23.88 1.25
N PRO A 170 20.81 -24.50 0.64
CA PRO A 170 21.68 -23.83 -0.34
C PRO A 170 20.99 -23.52 -1.68
N THR A 171 19.72 -23.92 -1.86
CA THR A 171 18.92 -23.58 -3.06
C THR A 171 18.14 -22.27 -2.90
N ASN A 172 18.16 -21.64 -1.72
CA ASN A 172 17.26 -20.55 -1.35
C ASN A 172 17.99 -19.28 -0.84
N GLY A 173 19.00 -18.83 -1.57
CA GLY A 173 19.81 -17.66 -1.22
C GLY A 173 19.37 -16.33 -1.84
N GLN A 174 18.45 -16.35 -2.81
CA GLN A 174 18.07 -15.15 -3.55
C GLN A 174 16.97 -14.38 -2.85
N GLN A 175 17.33 -13.30 -2.17
CA GLN A 175 16.38 -12.53 -1.37
C GLN A 175 15.81 -11.31 -2.09
N VAL A 176 16.58 -10.66 -2.97
CA VAL A 176 16.06 -9.61 -3.85
C VAL A 176 16.38 -10.00 -5.27
N VAL A 177 15.35 -10.29 -6.06
CA VAL A 177 15.48 -10.85 -7.42
C VAL A 177 14.93 -9.85 -8.42
N ALA A 178 15.70 -9.59 -9.47
CA ALA A 178 15.23 -8.87 -10.64
C ALA A 178 14.87 -9.82 -11.79
N LEU A 179 13.82 -9.46 -12.51
CA LEU A 179 13.47 -10.01 -13.81
C LEU A 179 13.46 -8.87 -14.80
N ARG A 180 14.21 -9.04 -15.89
CA ARG A 180 14.20 -8.11 -17.01
C ARG A 180 12.99 -8.38 -17.88
N ASN A 181 12.31 -7.34 -18.30
CA ASN A 181 11.26 -7.39 -19.29
C ASN A 181 11.82 -6.93 -20.63
N ASP A 182 11.63 -7.72 -21.68
CA ASP A 182 11.95 -7.31 -23.06
C ASP A 182 10.63 -7.40 -23.88
N ASP A 183 9.93 -6.29 -24.08
CA ASP A 183 8.63 -6.20 -24.78
C ASP A 183 7.56 -7.20 -24.26
N GLY A 184 7.37 -7.26 -22.94
CA GLY A 184 6.42 -8.18 -22.29
C GLY A 184 6.92 -9.63 -22.15
N GLN A 185 8.22 -9.87 -22.34
CA GLN A 185 8.86 -11.18 -22.12
C GLN A 185 9.83 -11.11 -20.95
N PHE A 186 9.42 -11.66 -19.81
CA PHE A 186 10.25 -11.66 -18.59
C PHE A 186 11.33 -12.74 -18.64
N THR A 187 12.57 -12.34 -18.30
CA THR A 187 13.69 -13.23 -18.07
C THR A 187 14.31 -12.96 -16.71
N ARG A 188 14.57 -14.03 -15.95
CA ARG A 188 15.16 -13.89 -14.62
C ARG A 188 16.63 -13.47 -14.73
N VAL A 189 16.96 -12.29 -14.22
CA VAL A 189 18.34 -11.82 -14.04
C VAL A 189 18.97 -12.53 -12.85
N GLY A 190 18.23 -12.63 -11.75
CA GLY A 190 18.65 -13.30 -10.52
C GLY A 190 18.77 -12.33 -9.35
N GLN A 191 19.57 -12.71 -8.35
CA GLN A 191 19.77 -11.90 -7.15
C GLN A 191 20.58 -10.64 -7.45
N VAL A 192 20.06 -9.48 -7.07
CA VAL A 192 20.68 -8.17 -7.30
C VAL A 192 21.11 -7.46 -6.01
N ALA A 193 20.69 -7.96 -4.84
CA ALA A 193 21.13 -7.47 -3.54
C ALA A 193 22.06 -8.47 -2.83
N GLY A 194 22.88 -7.99 -1.89
CA GLY A 194 23.55 -8.85 -0.91
C GLY A 194 22.54 -9.58 0.00
N GLU A 195 23.02 -10.48 0.87
CA GLU A 195 22.13 -11.24 1.76
C GLU A 195 21.37 -10.31 2.73
N ILE A 196 20.04 -10.24 2.64
CA ILE A 196 19.10 -9.44 3.44
C ILE A 196 17.69 -10.09 3.47
N ALA A 197 17.03 -10.25 4.61
CA ALA A 197 15.65 -10.72 4.66
C ALA A 197 14.65 -9.57 4.43
N ALA A 198 14.52 -9.14 3.17
CA ALA A 198 13.77 -7.94 2.82
C ALA A 198 12.24 -8.13 2.88
N ARG A 199 11.54 -7.17 3.48
CA ARG A 199 10.07 -7.10 3.55
C ARG A 199 9.44 -6.27 2.44
N SER A 200 10.03 -5.11 2.19
CA SER A 200 9.52 -4.10 1.27
C SER A 200 10.66 -3.41 0.54
N ILE A 201 10.33 -2.80 -0.60
CA ILE A 201 11.24 -2.17 -1.56
C ILE A 201 10.75 -0.74 -1.79
N ALA A 202 11.65 0.20 -1.99
CA ALA A 202 11.36 1.46 -2.66
C ALA A 202 12.36 1.66 -3.81
N VAL A 203 11.89 2.16 -4.95
CA VAL A 203 12.69 2.46 -6.14
C VAL A 203 12.55 3.95 -6.44
N ALA A 204 13.67 4.62 -6.63
CA ALA A 204 13.76 6.01 -7.03
C ALA A 204 15.18 6.29 -7.55
N ASP A 205 15.40 7.44 -8.17
CA ASP A 205 16.75 7.93 -8.46
C ASP A 205 17.22 8.77 -7.25
N PHE A 206 17.98 8.16 -6.32
CA PHE A 206 18.38 8.81 -5.06
C PHE A 206 19.63 9.66 -5.20
N ASP A 207 20.49 9.41 -6.20
CA ASP A 207 21.71 10.20 -6.43
C ASP A 207 21.63 11.14 -7.64
N GLY A 208 20.57 11.05 -8.43
CA GLY A 208 20.24 11.97 -9.52
C GLY A 208 21.03 11.70 -10.79
N ASP A 209 21.53 10.48 -10.96
CA ASP A 209 22.33 10.09 -12.13
C ASP A 209 21.48 9.58 -13.31
N GLY A 210 20.17 9.45 -13.11
CA GLY A 210 19.19 8.99 -14.08
C GLY A 210 18.97 7.48 -14.08
N ASN A 211 19.73 6.69 -13.33
CA ASN A 211 19.49 5.27 -13.12
C ASN A 211 18.53 5.03 -11.96
N GLN A 212 17.80 3.91 -12.02
CA GLN A 212 16.96 3.53 -10.88
C GLN A 212 17.81 2.87 -9.79
N ASP A 213 17.69 3.42 -8.59
CA ASP A 213 18.23 2.84 -7.37
C ASP A 213 17.14 2.08 -6.62
N PHE A 214 17.51 1.30 -5.61
CA PHE A 214 16.52 0.76 -4.71
C PHE A 214 16.98 0.71 -3.25
N PHE A 215 16.01 0.92 -2.37
CA PHE A 215 16.13 0.68 -0.94
C PHE A 215 15.29 -0.54 -0.55
N VAL A 216 15.85 -1.41 0.28
CA VAL A 216 15.16 -2.57 0.85
C VAL A 216 15.18 -2.52 2.37
N ILE A 217 14.04 -2.79 3.00
CA ILE A 217 13.93 -2.80 4.47
C ILE A 217 13.85 -4.23 5.00
N GLU A 218 14.64 -4.51 6.04
CA GLU A 218 14.63 -5.79 6.76
C GLU A 218 13.84 -5.67 8.07
N ASP A 219 13.23 -6.78 8.47
CA ASP A 219 12.45 -6.93 9.70
C ASP A 219 13.25 -7.70 10.77
N VAL A 220 13.00 -7.42 12.06
CA VAL A 220 13.85 -7.82 13.19
C VAL A 220 13.28 -8.95 14.05
N TYR A 221 12.38 -9.80 13.54
CA TYR A 221 11.77 -10.85 14.36
C TYR A 221 12.76 -11.82 15.04
N TYR A 222 14.03 -11.91 14.58
CA TYR A 222 15.03 -12.85 15.09
C TYR A 222 16.39 -12.18 15.43
N GLU A 223 16.36 -11.13 16.26
CA GLU A 223 17.56 -10.41 16.76
C GLU A 223 18.70 -11.32 17.25
N ASP A 224 18.38 -12.38 17.99
CA ASP A 224 19.37 -13.29 18.57
C ASP A 224 20.18 -14.06 17.51
N ALA A 225 19.74 -14.05 16.25
CA ALA A 225 20.27 -14.85 15.16
C ALA A 225 20.87 -14.05 13.98
N LEU A 226 20.43 -12.80 13.78
CA LEU A 226 20.69 -12.03 12.55
C LEU A 226 21.71 -10.89 12.70
N GLY A 227 22.15 -10.56 13.90
CA GLY A 227 22.87 -9.31 14.13
C GLY A 227 21.93 -8.10 13.93
N PRO A 228 22.45 -6.86 13.83
CA PRO A 228 21.59 -5.71 13.61
C PRO A 228 20.96 -5.82 12.20
N ALA A 229 19.64 -6.02 12.13
CA ALA A 229 18.86 -5.72 10.93
C ALA A 229 19.27 -4.35 10.36
N SER A 230 19.55 -4.35 9.07
CA SER A 230 19.98 -3.16 8.33
C SER A 230 19.26 -3.16 7.00
N GLY A 231 18.22 -2.34 6.87
CA GLY A 231 17.76 -1.90 5.55
C GLY A 231 18.94 -1.36 4.75
N ARG A 232 18.94 -1.58 3.43
CA ARG A 232 20.06 -1.26 2.56
C ARG A 232 19.64 -0.47 1.34
N LEU A 233 20.44 0.52 0.99
CA LEU A 233 20.38 1.27 -0.25
C LEU A 233 21.36 0.69 -1.26
N TYR A 234 20.92 0.57 -2.51
CA TYR A 234 21.70 0.11 -3.63
C TYR A 234 21.58 1.12 -4.78
N LEU A 235 22.71 1.67 -5.23
CA LEU A 235 22.76 2.60 -6.35
C LEU A 235 22.88 1.85 -7.67
N GLY A 236 22.03 2.18 -8.64
CA GLY A 236 21.97 1.57 -9.95
C GLY A 236 23.06 2.12 -10.87
N ASN A 237 23.72 1.23 -11.61
CA ASN A 237 24.69 1.60 -12.64
C ASN A 237 24.16 1.29 -14.07
N GLY A 238 22.85 1.03 -14.18
CA GLY A 238 22.19 0.47 -15.38
C GLY A 238 22.43 -1.04 -15.56
N ASP A 239 21.72 -1.65 -16.52
CA ASP A 239 21.84 -3.08 -16.88
C ASP A 239 21.76 -4.04 -15.66
N PHE A 240 20.88 -3.76 -14.70
CA PHE A 240 20.70 -4.51 -13.43
C PHE A 240 21.97 -4.64 -12.58
N GLN A 241 22.93 -3.72 -12.70
CA GLN A 241 24.10 -3.66 -11.84
C GLN A 241 23.87 -2.66 -10.71
N PHE A 242 24.10 -3.09 -9.47
CA PHE A 242 23.82 -2.29 -8.29
C PHE A 242 24.95 -2.34 -7.27
N ASP A 243 25.34 -1.17 -6.76
CA ASP A 243 26.35 -1.02 -5.71
C ASP A 243 25.69 -0.71 -4.36
N GLU A 244 25.97 -1.52 -3.35
CA GLU A 244 25.48 -1.26 -1.98
C GLU A 244 26.13 0.00 -1.41
N ALA A 245 25.31 0.98 -1.02
CA ALA A 245 25.76 2.34 -0.70
C ALA A 245 25.31 2.85 0.68
N THR A 246 24.64 2.03 1.50
CA THR A 246 24.01 2.47 2.76
C THR A 246 24.95 3.27 3.66
N ALA A 247 26.15 2.75 3.92
CA ALA A 247 27.11 3.45 4.77
C ALA A 247 27.73 4.69 4.11
N ALA A 248 27.79 4.72 2.77
CA ALA A 248 28.35 5.84 2.02
C ALA A 248 27.39 7.04 1.98
N THR A 249 26.08 6.79 2.01
CA THR A 249 25.04 7.82 2.01
C THR A 249 24.64 8.28 3.42
N GLY A 250 25.30 7.80 4.47
CA GLY A 250 25.04 8.22 5.85
C GLY A 250 23.81 7.58 6.49
N LEU A 251 23.13 6.65 5.79
CA LEU A 251 22.11 5.82 6.39
C LEU A 251 22.72 4.90 7.48
N PRO A 252 22.07 4.75 8.64
CA PRO A 252 22.60 3.94 9.72
C PRO A 252 22.43 2.44 9.45
N ASP A 253 23.22 1.61 10.13
CA ASP A 253 23.18 0.15 10.01
C ASP A 253 22.11 -0.50 10.90
N ASP A 254 21.21 0.30 11.48
CA ASP A 254 20.17 -0.13 12.40
C ASP A 254 18.73 0.03 11.86
N LEU A 255 18.60 0.23 10.55
CA LEU A 255 17.31 0.39 9.88
C LEU A 255 16.53 -0.91 9.88
N SER A 256 15.30 -0.84 10.37
CA SER A 256 14.36 -1.94 10.33
C SER A 256 12.94 -1.43 10.17
N GLY A 257 12.07 -2.24 9.56
CA GLY A 257 10.67 -1.90 9.36
C GLY A 257 9.92 -2.89 8.48
N LEU A 258 8.65 -2.58 8.23
CA LEU A 258 7.75 -3.41 7.43
C LEU A 258 7.41 -2.78 6.08
N GLY A 259 7.11 -1.48 6.06
CA GLY A 259 6.86 -0.67 4.87
C GLY A 259 7.88 0.45 4.71
N VAL A 260 8.06 0.86 3.46
CA VAL A 260 8.87 2.01 3.07
C VAL A 260 8.20 2.72 1.89
N VAL A 261 8.29 4.04 1.84
CA VAL A 261 7.96 4.84 0.66
C VAL A 261 9.11 5.79 0.37
N ALA A 262 9.47 5.92 -0.92
CA ALA A 262 10.37 6.95 -1.41
C ALA A 262 9.55 8.10 -1.98
N ALA A 263 9.63 9.29 -1.36
CA ALA A 263 8.84 10.44 -1.74
C ALA A 263 9.52 11.77 -1.36
N ASP A 264 9.26 12.84 -2.09
CA ASP A 264 9.71 14.21 -1.78
C ASP A 264 8.81 14.79 -0.67
N LEU A 265 9.26 14.65 0.59
CA LEU A 265 8.48 15.02 1.78
C LEU A 265 8.74 16.47 2.21
N ASN A 266 9.86 17.06 1.78
CA ASN A 266 10.23 18.44 2.08
C ASN A 266 10.05 19.41 0.88
N ALA A 267 9.57 18.92 -0.26
CA ALA A 267 9.32 19.65 -1.51
C ALA A 267 10.58 20.20 -2.23
N ASP A 268 11.77 19.63 -1.96
CA ASP A 268 13.02 20.04 -2.60
C ASP A 268 13.30 19.34 -3.95
N GLY A 269 12.50 18.33 -4.28
CA GLY A 269 12.52 17.56 -5.52
C GLY A 269 13.26 16.23 -5.42
N TRP A 270 14.03 15.99 -4.35
CA TRP A 270 14.73 14.73 -4.14
C TRP A 270 13.83 13.71 -3.43
N PRO A 271 13.96 12.41 -3.73
CA PRO A 271 13.22 11.38 -3.01
C PRO A 271 13.82 11.16 -1.61
N ASP A 272 13.01 11.46 -0.59
CA ASP A 272 13.26 11.11 0.81
C ASP A 272 12.77 9.68 1.11
N LEU A 273 13.17 9.11 2.25
CA LEU A 273 12.69 7.82 2.72
C LEU A 273 11.86 7.98 3.99
N PHE A 274 10.62 7.46 3.96
CA PHE A 274 9.86 7.18 5.18
C PHE A 274 9.83 5.67 5.42
N ILE A 275 10.28 5.24 6.59
CA ILE A 275 10.33 3.82 6.99
C ILE A 275 9.39 3.62 8.17
N SER A 276 8.39 2.77 7.99
CA SER A 276 7.47 2.43 9.08
C SER A 276 8.18 1.54 10.12
N GLY A 277 8.22 2.00 11.36
CA GLY A 277 8.47 1.21 12.57
C GLY A 277 9.85 0.58 12.68
N SER A 278 10.74 1.20 13.45
CA SER A 278 11.96 0.56 13.94
C SER A 278 11.85 0.25 15.44
N LEU A 279 12.36 -0.92 15.85
CA LEU A 279 12.34 -1.41 17.23
C LEU A 279 13.46 -0.81 18.12
N ARG A 280 14.28 0.13 17.64
CA ARG A 280 15.56 0.47 18.29
C ARG A 280 15.62 1.87 18.89
N ASP A 281 15.81 1.90 20.22
CA ASP A 281 16.74 2.73 21.02
C ASP A 281 16.90 4.25 20.75
N LYS A 282 16.01 4.91 20.02
CA LYS A 282 15.99 6.38 19.95
C LYS A 282 14.99 6.98 20.93
N ASP A 283 15.47 7.40 22.10
CA ASP A 283 14.76 8.25 23.07
C ASP A 283 13.23 8.03 23.09
N VAL A 284 12.84 6.78 23.25
CA VAL A 284 11.45 6.39 23.45
C VAL A 284 11.11 6.67 24.91
N PRO A 285 9.95 7.29 25.23
CA PRO A 285 9.56 7.52 26.61
C PRO A 285 9.60 6.25 27.47
N GLU A 286 10.19 6.33 28.67
CA GLU A 286 10.09 5.24 29.66
C GLU A 286 8.63 5.12 30.16
N GLY A 287 8.01 3.94 30.05
CA GLY A 287 6.61 3.74 30.42
C GLY A 287 6.11 2.29 30.33
N GLU A 288 4.82 2.07 30.62
CA GLU A 288 4.14 0.80 30.35
C GLU A 288 3.71 0.75 28.87
N GLY A 289 4.38 -0.08 28.05
CA GLY A 289 4.05 -0.25 26.63
C GLY A 289 5.25 -0.73 25.80
N ILE A 290 4.98 -1.24 24.59
CA ILE A 290 5.98 -1.27 23.52
C ILE A 290 5.78 0.01 22.72
N HIS A 291 6.88 0.60 22.27
CA HIS A 291 6.83 1.78 21.45
C HIS A 291 7.67 1.53 20.21
N GLN A 292 7.12 1.92 19.06
CA GLN A 292 7.86 1.93 17.80
C GLN A 292 7.83 3.34 17.23
N ARG A 293 8.91 3.71 16.54
CA ARG A 293 8.99 5.00 15.87
C ARG A 293 9.30 4.77 14.39
N ALA A 294 8.46 5.30 13.51
CA ALA A 294 8.81 5.42 12.10
C ALA A 294 9.96 6.41 11.93
N ARG A 295 10.78 6.27 10.89
CA ARG A 295 11.95 7.12 10.66
C ARG A 295 11.86 7.80 9.32
N ILE A 296 12.34 9.04 9.27
CA ILE A 296 12.40 9.86 8.05
C ILE A 296 13.84 10.18 7.77
N PHE A 297 14.28 9.91 6.54
CA PHE A 297 15.59 10.27 6.04
C PHE A 297 15.42 11.19 4.84
N VAL A 298 15.80 12.44 5.02
CA VAL A 298 15.73 13.48 3.98
C VAL A 298 16.98 13.38 3.13
N ASN A 299 16.81 13.29 1.82
CA ASN A 299 17.91 13.30 0.87
C ASN A 299 18.51 14.71 0.82
N ASP A 300 19.83 14.83 0.97
CA ASP A 300 20.51 16.14 0.99
C ASP A 300 20.81 16.69 -0.41
N GLY A 301 20.55 15.91 -1.46
CA GLY A 301 20.82 16.24 -2.87
C GLY A 301 22.31 16.23 -3.23
N ASP A 302 23.19 15.84 -2.29
CA ASP A 302 24.64 15.72 -2.44
C ASP A 302 25.08 14.25 -2.29
N GLY A 303 24.14 13.31 -2.46
CA GLY A 303 24.36 11.86 -2.39
C GLY A 303 24.30 11.28 -0.97
N GLY A 304 23.72 12.00 -0.02
CA GLY A 304 23.57 11.58 1.38
C GLY A 304 22.16 11.73 1.92
N PHE A 305 21.95 11.19 3.12
CA PHE A 305 20.70 11.30 3.87
C PHE A 305 20.93 11.89 5.25
N ILE A 306 19.99 12.75 5.66
CA ILE A 306 19.92 13.33 7.00
C ILE A 306 18.64 12.84 7.66
N GLU A 307 18.76 12.24 8.83
CA GLU A 307 17.58 11.81 9.57
C GLU A 307 16.85 13.00 10.22
N ALA A 308 15.57 13.15 9.91
CA ALA A 308 14.69 14.16 10.50
C ALA A 308 14.15 13.72 11.87
N ASP A 309 13.66 14.68 12.66
CA ASP A 309 12.92 14.35 13.88
C ASP A 309 11.57 13.73 13.53
N ALA A 310 11.39 12.47 13.90
CA ALA A 310 10.18 11.70 13.68
C ALA A 310 9.43 11.40 14.98
N SER A 311 9.57 12.24 16.02
CA SER A 311 8.93 12.03 17.33
C SER A 311 7.42 11.88 17.24
N GLU A 312 6.78 12.59 16.29
CA GLU A 312 5.34 12.55 16.05
C GLU A 312 4.86 11.13 15.64
N PHE A 313 5.72 10.35 15.01
CA PHE A 313 5.43 8.98 14.57
C PHE A 313 5.74 7.93 15.64
N THR A 314 5.82 8.33 16.91
CA THR A 314 5.98 7.39 18.02
C THR A 314 4.63 6.75 18.31
N MET A 315 4.47 5.50 17.90
CA MET A 315 3.32 4.68 18.20
C MET A 315 3.54 3.93 19.52
N VAL A 316 2.44 3.68 20.23
CA VAL A 316 2.43 2.90 21.47
C VAL A 316 1.45 1.75 21.31
N SER A 317 1.90 0.52 21.50
CA SER A 317 0.99 -0.61 21.66
C SER A 317 1.13 -1.30 23.00
N GLN A 318 0.00 -1.91 23.34
CA GLN A 318 -0.20 -2.65 24.58
C GLN A 318 0.14 -4.14 24.43
N LEU A 319 0.58 -4.57 23.23
CA LEU A 319 0.82 -5.97 22.85
C LEU A 319 2.23 -6.14 22.26
N TRP A 320 2.60 -7.37 21.89
CA TRP A 320 3.98 -7.71 21.51
C TRP A 320 4.32 -7.28 20.07
N ARG A 321 5.55 -6.82 19.81
CA ARG A 321 6.26 -6.79 18.51
C ARG A 321 5.43 -6.53 17.21
N ASP A 322 4.64 -5.46 17.10
CA ASP A 322 4.42 -4.70 15.83
C ASP A 322 3.35 -3.61 15.97
N GLU A 323 3.62 -2.41 15.43
CA GLU A 323 2.74 -1.24 15.63
C GLU A 323 2.55 -0.39 14.36
N SER A 324 3.58 -0.07 13.58
CA SER A 324 3.41 0.59 12.27
C SER A 324 3.85 -0.31 11.12
N ALA A 325 3.08 -0.34 10.03
CA ALA A 325 3.33 -1.17 8.86
C ALA A 325 3.17 -0.34 7.58
N GLY A 326 2.24 -0.68 6.70
CA GLY A 326 2.17 -0.03 5.40
C GLY A 326 2.03 1.49 5.45
N VAL A 327 2.60 2.16 4.46
CA VAL A 327 2.58 3.61 4.32
C VAL A 327 2.19 4.02 2.90
N THR A 328 1.43 5.10 2.77
CA THR A 328 1.06 5.73 1.49
C THR A 328 1.14 7.25 1.63
N VAL A 329 1.33 7.92 0.50
CA VAL A 329 1.64 9.35 0.43
C VAL A 329 0.71 10.08 -0.56
N GLY A 330 0.21 11.24 -0.17
CA GLY A 330 -0.67 12.07 -1.01
C GLY A 330 -1.14 13.35 -0.33
N ASP A 331 -1.56 14.35 -1.10
CA ASP A 331 -2.07 15.62 -0.58
C ASP A 331 -3.55 15.48 -0.16
N LEU A 332 -3.82 15.27 1.13
CA LEU A 332 -5.16 15.00 1.65
C LEU A 332 -5.94 16.29 1.90
N ASN A 333 -5.28 17.42 2.14
CA ASN A 333 -5.92 18.69 2.46
C ASN A 333 -5.86 19.74 1.33
N ARG A 334 -5.27 19.39 0.18
CA ARG A 334 -5.06 20.25 -1.00
C ARG A 334 -4.22 21.49 -0.71
N ASP A 335 -3.22 21.36 0.14
CA ASP A 335 -2.29 22.45 0.44
C ASP A 335 -0.98 22.39 -0.37
N GLY A 336 -0.86 21.37 -1.23
CA GLY A 336 0.28 21.17 -2.12
C GLY A 336 1.47 20.48 -1.44
N ARG A 337 1.31 19.97 -0.22
CA ARG A 337 2.30 19.13 0.45
C ARG A 337 1.78 17.70 0.56
N HIS A 338 2.70 16.76 0.53
CA HIS A 338 2.35 15.35 0.67
C HIS A 338 2.21 14.96 2.13
N ASP A 339 1.03 14.45 2.48
CA ASP A 339 0.67 13.89 3.78
C ASP A 339 0.90 12.37 3.80
N LEU A 340 0.87 11.77 4.98
CA LEU A 340 1.13 10.34 5.17
C LEU A 340 -0.05 9.64 5.83
N VAL A 341 -0.39 8.46 5.33
CA VAL A 341 -1.28 7.50 6.00
C VAL A 341 -0.50 6.25 6.34
N VAL A 342 -0.56 5.84 7.61
CA VAL A 342 0.22 4.74 8.15
C VAL A 342 -0.69 3.69 8.78
N GLY A 343 -0.58 2.47 8.28
CA GLY A 343 -1.25 1.29 8.77
C GLY A 343 -0.53 0.63 9.94
N SER A 344 -1.15 -0.40 10.53
CA SER A 344 -0.62 -1.15 11.66
C SER A 344 -0.68 -2.67 11.44
N HIS A 345 0.26 -3.40 12.02
CA HIS A 345 0.36 -4.86 11.86
C HIS A 345 0.49 -5.57 13.22
N PRO A 346 -0.49 -5.49 14.12
CA PRO A 346 -0.29 -5.95 15.50
C PRO A 346 0.02 -7.45 15.63
N TYR A 347 0.90 -7.80 16.58
CA TYR A 347 1.23 -9.18 16.97
C TYR A 347 0.88 -9.47 18.45
N PRO A 348 0.43 -10.69 18.83
CA PRO A 348 0.14 -11.87 18.00
C PRO A 348 -1.16 -11.74 17.20
N ALA A 349 -1.44 -12.69 16.31
CA ALA A 349 -2.65 -12.71 15.47
C ALA A 349 -3.99 -12.59 16.23
N LEU A 350 -4.04 -12.79 17.55
CA LEU A 350 -5.24 -12.51 18.35
C LEU A 350 -5.48 -11.01 18.56
N ALA A 351 -4.47 -10.17 18.34
CA ALA A 351 -4.57 -8.71 18.42
C ALA A 351 -5.58 -8.15 17.40
N THR A 352 -5.87 -8.88 16.33
CA THR A 352 -6.90 -8.55 15.32
C THR A 352 -8.32 -8.56 15.86
N LEU A 353 -8.53 -9.07 17.08
CA LEU A 353 -9.80 -9.02 17.78
C LEU A 353 -10.07 -7.67 18.47
N TRP A 354 -9.10 -6.76 18.46
CA TRP A 354 -9.25 -5.41 18.97
C TRP A 354 -9.15 -4.39 17.83
N PRO A 355 -9.94 -3.31 17.88
CA PRO A 355 -9.85 -2.25 16.89
C PRO A 355 -8.43 -1.66 16.80
N GLN A 356 -7.93 -1.50 15.59
CA GLN A 356 -6.58 -0.98 15.30
C GLN A 356 -6.65 0.38 14.61
N PRO A 357 -5.72 1.29 14.91
CA PRO A 357 -5.69 2.59 14.27
C PRO A 357 -5.15 2.51 12.84
N VAL A 358 -5.65 3.44 12.02
CA VAL A 358 -5.02 3.90 10.78
C VAL A 358 -4.64 5.35 11.03
N HIS A 359 -3.34 5.66 11.04
CA HIS A 359 -2.86 6.99 11.41
C HIS A 359 -2.78 7.91 10.19
N ILE A 360 -3.14 9.18 10.37
CA ILE A 360 -3.08 10.22 9.35
C ILE A 360 -2.23 11.37 9.88
N TYR A 361 -1.17 11.70 9.16
CA TYR A 361 -0.22 12.75 9.52
C TYR A 361 -0.20 13.82 8.43
N LEU A 362 -0.56 15.06 8.81
CA LEU A 362 -0.51 16.19 7.87
C LEU A 362 0.87 16.85 7.89
N ASN A 363 1.41 17.11 6.70
CA ASN A 363 2.66 17.81 6.52
C ASN A 363 2.50 19.31 6.81
N GLN A 364 3.25 19.81 7.79
CA GLN A 364 3.22 21.21 8.24
C GLN A 364 4.23 22.11 7.52
N GLY A 365 4.90 21.59 6.50
CA GLY A 365 6.04 22.21 5.84
C GLY A 365 7.33 21.91 6.60
N ASN A 366 8.36 22.72 6.35
CA ASN A 366 9.69 22.43 6.83
C ASN A 366 10.08 23.32 8.03
N ASP A 367 10.96 22.80 8.88
CA ASP A 367 11.64 23.57 9.90
C ASP A 367 12.69 24.54 9.30
N GLU A 368 13.45 25.22 10.16
CA GLU A 368 14.49 26.17 9.71
C GLU A 368 15.67 25.52 8.95
N ASN A 369 15.81 24.20 9.05
CA ASN A 369 16.85 23.40 8.39
C ASN A 369 16.34 22.70 7.13
N GLY A 370 15.08 22.88 6.74
CA GLY A 370 14.49 22.19 5.60
C GLY A 370 13.99 20.78 5.92
N MET A 371 13.90 20.39 7.20
CA MET A 371 13.40 19.08 7.61
C MET A 371 11.86 19.10 7.66
N PRO A 372 11.17 18.11 7.09
CA PRO A 372 9.72 18.09 7.06
C PRO A 372 9.15 17.86 8.47
N MET A 373 8.10 18.60 8.79
CA MET A 373 7.38 18.50 10.06
C MET A 373 5.98 17.94 9.83
N PHE A 374 5.52 17.08 10.72
CA PHE A 374 4.20 16.45 10.64
C PHE A 374 3.41 16.62 11.93
N THR A 375 2.09 16.54 11.83
CA THR A 375 1.16 16.50 12.95
C THR A 375 0.23 15.30 12.79
N ASP A 376 0.09 14.45 13.81
CA ASP A 376 -0.96 13.42 13.85
C ASP A 376 -2.33 14.10 14.02
N VAL A 377 -3.19 13.94 13.01
CA VAL A 377 -4.56 14.48 13.01
C VAL A 377 -5.62 13.39 13.08
N THR A 378 -5.22 12.14 13.38
CA THR A 378 -6.07 10.95 13.30
C THR A 378 -7.37 11.12 14.09
N ALA A 379 -7.32 11.73 15.27
CA ALA A 379 -8.50 11.91 16.12
C ALA A 379 -9.49 12.95 15.54
N GLU A 380 -8.98 13.92 14.79
CA GLU A 380 -9.71 15.03 14.21
C GLU A 380 -10.34 14.69 12.85
N THR A 381 -9.86 13.66 12.16
CA THR A 381 -10.35 13.32 10.80
C THR A 381 -11.69 12.56 10.79
N GLY A 382 -12.13 12.08 11.95
CA GLY A 382 -13.31 11.23 12.06
C GLY A 382 -13.06 9.77 11.67
N ILE A 383 -11.83 9.38 11.32
CA ILE A 383 -11.48 7.99 11.06
C ILE A 383 -11.58 7.18 12.37
N GLY A 384 -12.42 6.14 12.36
CA GLY A 384 -12.52 5.18 13.45
C GLY A 384 -11.45 4.08 13.32
N PRO A 385 -11.12 3.37 14.41
CA PRO A 385 -10.26 2.19 14.29
C PRO A 385 -10.97 1.09 13.48
N VAL A 386 -10.18 0.23 12.85
CA VAL A 386 -10.66 -0.89 12.03
C VAL A 386 -10.58 -2.22 12.76
N ASP A 387 -11.51 -3.13 12.47
CA ASP A 387 -11.54 -4.48 13.03
C ASP A 387 -10.54 -5.37 12.28
N GLY A 388 -9.24 -5.34 12.58
CA GLY A 388 -8.27 -6.21 11.91
C GLY A 388 -6.86 -5.64 11.83
N LYS A 389 -6.03 -6.15 10.92
CA LYS A 389 -4.68 -5.64 10.66
C LYS A 389 -4.68 -4.75 9.41
N PRO A 390 -4.70 -3.41 9.54
CA PRO A 390 -4.54 -2.53 8.39
C PRO A 390 -3.06 -2.47 7.99
N ALA A 391 -2.45 -3.62 7.67
CA ALA A 391 -1.06 -3.69 7.27
C ALA A 391 -0.83 -3.02 5.91
N HIS A 392 -1.83 -3.12 5.03
CA HIS A 392 -1.89 -2.42 3.76
C HIS A 392 -2.84 -1.23 3.88
N VAL A 393 -2.36 -0.05 3.46
CA VAL A 393 -3.13 1.18 3.29
C VAL A 393 -2.68 1.84 1.98
N THR A 394 -3.62 2.35 1.20
CA THR A 394 -3.37 3.03 -0.08
C THR A 394 -4.35 4.17 -0.28
N LEU A 395 -4.00 5.11 -1.16
CA LEU A 395 -4.86 6.23 -1.55
C LEU A 395 -5.42 6.05 -2.96
N ALA A 396 -6.72 6.25 -3.11
CA ALA A 396 -7.42 6.19 -4.40
C ALA A 396 -8.64 7.13 -4.39
N ASP A 397 -8.94 7.78 -5.51
CA ASP A 397 -10.17 8.58 -5.66
C ASP A 397 -11.29 7.67 -6.20
N MET A 398 -12.03 7.04 -5.29
CA MET A 398 -12.93 5.93 -5.61
C MET A 398 -14.25 6.39 -6.24
N ASP A 399 -14.69 7.61 -5.99
CA ASP A 399 -15.90 8.18 -6.60
C ASP A 399 -15.60 9.26 -7.66
N ASN A 400 -14.33 9.39 -8.06
CA ASN A 400 -13.82 10.37 -9.00
C ASN A 400 -14.23 11.81 -8.65
N ASP A 401 -14.36 12.17 -7.37
CA ASP A 401 -14.76 13.51 -6.95
C ASP A 401 -13.58 14.50 -6.83
N GLY A 402 -12.36 13.99 -6.98
CA GLY A 402 -11.09 14.70 -6.93
C GLY A 402 -10.40 14.62 -5.58
N TRP A 403 -10.98 13.98 -4.57
CA TRP A 403 -10.34 13.75 -3.28
C TRP A 403 -9.79 12.33 -3.18
N LEU A 404 -8.67 12.18 -2.47
CA LEU A 404 -8.10 10.87 -2.20
C LEU A 404 -8.83 10.22 -1.02
N ASP A 405 -9.43 9.06 -1.27
CA ASP A 405 -9.99 8.18 -0.25
C ASP A 405 -8.91 7.25 0.30
N ILE A 406 -9.12 6.74 1.51
CA ILE A 406 -8.21 5.77 2.14
C ILE A 406 -8.79 4.36 1.97
N VAL A 407 -8.04 3.49 1.29
CA VAL A 407 -8.35 2.06 1.15
C VAL A 407 -7.51 1.29 2.14
N THR A 408 -8.13 0.38 2.90
CA THR A 408 -7.43 -0.48 3.86
C THR A 408 -7.49 -1.95 3.45
N GLY A 409 -6.47 -2.71 3.81
CA GLY A 409 -6.46 -4.16 3.67
C GLY A 409 -7.27 -4.90 4.74
N VAL A 410 -8.37 -4.34 5.27
CA VAL A 410 -9.19 -4.97 6.33
C VAL A 410 -10.63 -5.10 5.87
N SER A 411 -11.24 -6.26 6.10
CA SER A 411 -12.62 -6.50 5.67
C SER A 411 -13.67 -5.87 6.59
N VAL A 412 -14.81 -5.44 6.03
CA VAL A 412 -15.96 -4.88 6.77
C VAL A 412 -17.26 -5.67 6.56
N GLY A 413 -18.26 -5.46 7.43
CA GLY A 413 -19.60 -6.02 7.27
C GLY A 413 -19.61 -7.55 7.43
N ASP A 414 -19.95 -8.28 6.37
CA ASP A 414 -19.82 -9.74 6.31
C ASP A 414 -18.38 -10.20 5.99
N GLY A 415 -17.50 -9.23 5.74
CA GLY A 415 -16.08 -9.29 5.44
C GLY A 415 -15.75 -9.68 4.00
N THR A 416 -16.69 -9.48 3.08
CA THR A 416 -16.48 -9.62 1.64
C THR A 416 -15.80 -8.43 0.98
N GLU A 417 -15.78 -7.27 1.62
CA GLU A 417 -15.31 -6.00 1.04
C GLU A 417 -14.25 -5.35 1.96
N PRO A 418 -13.27 -4.62 1.41
CA PRO A 418 -12.33 -3.82 2.20
C PRO A 418 -12.99 -2.59 2.83
N ALA A 419 -12.45 -2.15 3.98
CA ALA A 419 -12.83 -0.87 4.58
C ALA A 419 -12.23 0.26 3.73
N ILE A 420 -13.12 1.10 3.20
CA ILE A 420 -12.77 2.28 2.43
C ILE A 420 -13.31 3.48 3.20
N PHE A 421 -12.46 4.46 3.47
CA PHE A 421 -12.85 5.70 4.13
C PHE A 421 -12.95 6.78 3.07
N ARG A 422 -14.19 7.14 2.72
CA ARG A 422 -14.46 8.16 1.71
C ARG A 422 -14.11 9.54 2.25
N HIS A 423 -13.39 10.34 1.48
CA HIS A 423 -13.07 11.71 1.83
C HIS A 423 -14.32 12.61 1.72
N ALA A 424 -14.76 13.16 2.85
CA ALA A 424 -15.98 13.97 2.96
C ALA A 424 -15.73 15.48 2.83
N GLY A 425 -14.47 15.89 2.71
CA GLY A 425 -14.05 17.29 2.60
C GLY A 425 -13.15 17.70 3.75
N LEU A 426 -13.06 19.00 4.01
CA LEU A 426 -12.19 19.54 5.07
C LEU A 426 -13.03 20.22 6.15
N ASP A 427 -12.60 20.07 7.40
CA ASP A 427 -13.02 20.92 8.53
C ASP A 427 -11.79 21.68 9.04
N ASP A 428 -11.81 23.01 8.93
CA ASP A 428 -10.69 23.90 9.27
C ASP A 428 -9.30 23.45 8.73
N GLY A 429 -9.28 22.84 7.53
CA GLY A 429 -8.06 22.37 6.86
C GLY A 429 -7.64 20.94 7.21
N ILE A 430 -8.38 20.26 8.09
CA ILE A 430 -8.19 18.86 8.45
C ILE A 430 -9.12 18.00 7.57
N PRO A 431 -8.59 16.97 6.85
CA PRO A 431 -9.42 16.08 6.06
C PRO A 431 -10.40 15.30 6.94
N GLN A 432 -11.63 15.16 6.47
CA GLN A 432 -12.71 14.45 7.14
C GLN A 432 -13.08 13.21 6.32
N PHE A 433 -13.35 12.09 6.98
CA PHE A 433 -13.71 10.85 6.30
C PHE A 433 -15.04 10.26 6.79
N ASP A 434 -15.83 9.76 5.85
CA ASP A 434 -17.02 8.99 6.15
C ASP A 434 -16.63 7.58 6.65
N THR A 435 -17.37 7.08 7.63
CA THR A 435 -17.17 5.71 8.13
C THR A 435 -17.65 4.68 7.10
N PRO A 436 -16.82 3.69 6.72
CA PRO A 436 -17.24 2.62 5.83
C PRO A 436 -18.45 1.86 6.38
N TRP A 437 -19.32 1.43 5.47
CA TRP A 437 -20.45 0.59 5.81
C TRP A 437 -19.99 -0.75 6.43
N GLY A 438 -20.65 -1.20 7.49
CA GLY A 438 -20.35 -2.47 8.14
C GLY A 438 -19.10 -2.46 9.02
N LEU A 439 -18.40 -1.32 9.14
CA LEU A 439 -17.29 -1.18 10.09
C LEU A 439 -17.83 -1.20 11.53
N ASN A 440 -17.25 -2.01 12.42
CA ASN A 440 -17.71 -2.24 13.80
C ASN A 440 -19.08 -2.92 13.95
N ASP A 441 -19.74 -3.31 12.85
CA ASP A 441 -20.97 -4.09 12.92
C ASP A 441 -20.68 -5.56 13.28
N GLU A 442 -21.66 -6.25 13.89
CA GLU A 442 -21.51 -7.67 14.18
C GLU A 442 -21.42 -8.46 12.87
N ARG A 443 -20.27 -9.12 12.64
CA ARG A 443 -20.03 -9.90 11.43
C ARG A 443 -21.00 -11.07 11.30
N GLN A 444 -21.71 -11.13 10.18
CA GLN A 444 -22.64 -12.21 9.85
C GLN A 444 -22.28 -12.78 8.46
N PRO A 445 -21.23 -13.63 8.35
CA PRO A 445 -20.81 -14.14 7.06
C PRO A 445 -21.92 -14.97 6.40
N THR A 446 -22.00 -14.95 5.07
CA THR A 446 -22.90 -15.85 4.32
C THR A 446 -22.52 -17.31 4.60
N PRO A 447 -23.43 -18.29 4.42
CA PRO A 447 -23.10 -19.69 4.67
C PRO A 447 -21.87 -20.20 3.92
N GLU A 448 -21.68 -19.72 2.68
CA GLU A 448 -20.51 -20.03 1.86
C GLU A 448 -19.25 -19.44 2.46
N VAL A 449 -19.23 -18.16 2.83
CA VAL A 449 -18.09 -17.52 3.50
C VAL A 449 -17.83 -18.14 4.89
N ALA A 450 -18.87 -18.47 5.64
CA ALA A 450 -18.79 -19.05 6.97
C ALA A 450 -18.18 -20.47 6.99
N GLU A 451 -18.34 -21.24 5.90
CA GLU A 451 -17.72 -22.56 5.74
C GLU A 451 -16.19 -22.44 5.70
N TRP A 452 -15.68 -21.40 5.03
CA TRP A 452 -14.24 -21.12 4.91
C TRP A 452 -13.69 -20.34 6.12
N GLU A 453 -14.49 -19.47 6.74
CA GLU A 453 -14.06 -18.57 7.81
C GLU A 453 -14.31 -19.09 9.22
N ARG A 454 -13.83 -20.31 9.46
CA ARG A 454 -14.02 -21.13 10.67
C ARG A 454 -13.80 -20.43 12.03
N ILE A 455 -13.19 -19.25 12.07
CA ILE A 455 -12.78 -18.52 13.29
C ILE A 455 -13.55 -17.20 13.49
N GLY A 456 -14.30 -16.69 12.50
CA GLY A 456 -15.06 -15.43 12.63
C GLY A 456 -14.20 -14.20 12.92
N ILE A 457 -12.92 -14.23 12.55
CA ILE A 457 -11.97 -13.11 12.67
C ILE A 457 -12.05 -12.28 11.39
N PRO A 458 -12.03 -10.95 11.44
CA PRO A 458 -11.94 -10.11 10.25
C PRO A 458 -10.82 -10.56 9.30
N ARG A 459 -11.10 -10.54 8.01
CA ARG A 459 -10.07 -10.82 6.99
C ARG A 459 -9.14 -9.62 6.88
N TYR A 460 -7.89 -9.91 6.57
CA TYR A 460 -6.94 -8.89 6.19
C TYR A 460 -6.18 -9.34 4.94
N TRP A 461 -5.94 -8.39 4.04
CA TRP A 461 -5.14 -8.55 2.84
C TRP A 461 -3.79 -7.88 3.12
N PRO A 462 -2.68 -8.64 3.20
CA PRO A 462 -1.37 -8.11 3.59
C PRO A 462 -0.86 -7.01 2.66
N THR A 463 -1.18 -7.11 1.38
CA THR A 463 -0.89 -6.11 0.36
C THR A 463 -1.99 -6.09 -0.70
N GLY A 464 -1.94 -5.10 -1.57
CA GLY A 464 -2.90 -4.87 -2.65
C GLY A 464 -2.42 -3.78 -3.58
N VAL A 465 -3.21 -3.55 -4.62
CA VAL A 465 -3.01 -2.51 -5.64
C VAL A 465 -4.37 -1.99 -6.09
N ASN A 466 -4.41 -0.70 -6.41
CA ASN A 466 -5.62 -0.01 -6.86
C ASN A 466 -5.40 0.49 -8.28
N ALA A 467 -6.26 0.15 -9.21
CA ALA A 467 -6.14 0.58 -10.62
C ALA A 467 -7.50 0.57 -11.31
N ASP A 468 -7.62 1.30 -12.40
CA ASP A 468 -8.71 1.10 -13.36
C ASP A 468 -8.35 -0.06 -14.31
N PHE A 469 -8.48 -1.29 -13.80
CA PHE A 469 -8.06 -2.53 -14.47
C PHE A 469 -8.90 -2.83 -15.71
N ASN A 470 -10.19 -2.47 -15.70
CA ASN A 470 -11.13 -2.76 -16.77
C ASN A 470 -11.30 -1.60 -17.77
N ASN A 471 -10.56 -0.50 -17.59
CA ASN A 471 -10.60 0.72 -18.40
C ASN A 471 -12.00 1.36 -18.49
N ASP A 472 -12.82 1.24 -17.45
CA ASP A 472 -14.15 1.87 -17.38
C ASP A 472 -14.11 3.29 -16.78
N GLY A 473 -12.94 3.72 -16.29
CA GLY A 473 -12.72 5.02 -15.70
C GLY A 473 -12.95 5.09 -14.20
N ARG A 474 -12.99 3.96 -13.51
CA ARG A 474 -13.14 3.87 -12.05
C ARG A 474 -11.97 3.09 -11.49
N VAL A 475 -11.55 3.47 -10.29
CA VAL A 475 -10.49 2.72 -9.62
C VAL A 475 -11.10 1.50 -8.95
N ASP A 476 -10.67 0.32 -9.41
CA ASP A 476 -10.94 -0.99 -8.84
C ASP A 476 -9.86 -1.36 -7.81
N LEU A 477 -10.12 -2.42 -7.04
CA LEU A 477 -9.25 -2.89 -5.98
C LEU A 477 -8.83 -4.33 -6.20
N PHE A 478 -7.56 -4.63 -5.92
CA PHE A 478 -7.06 -6.00 -5.81
C PHE A 478 -6.29 -6.18 -4.51
N GLY A 479 -6.63 -7.23 -3.74
CA GLY A 479 -6.01 -7.54 -2.46
C GLY A 479 -5.53 -8.98 -2.40
N VAL A 480 -4.29 -9.21 -1.96
CA VAL A 480 -3.75 -10.57 -1.91
C VAL A 480 -4.19 -11.32 -0.67
N GLU A 481 -4.52 -12.59 -0.84
CA GLU A 481 -5.03 -13.42 0.25
C GLU A 481 -3.92 -14.23 0.91
N TRP A 482 -3.83 -14.10 2.23
CA TRP A 482 -2.87 -14.85 3.03
C TRP A 482 -3.27 -16.32 3.19
N PHE A 483 -4.58 -16.60 3.24
CA PHE A 483 -5.10 -17.96 3.44
C PHE A 483 -5.29 -18.69 2.10
N PRO A 484 -4.56 -19.79 1.85
CA PRO A 484 -4.55 -20.45 0.53
C PRO A 484 -5.90 -21.09 0.14
N ASP A 485 -6.79 -21.28 1.11
CA ASP A 485 -8.13 -21.86 0.88
C ASP A 485 -9.06 -20.88 0.15
N LEU A 486 -8.67 -19.60 0.09
CA LEU A 486 -9.36 -18.55 -0.64
C LEU A 486 -8.37 -17.94 -1.66
N PRO A 487 -8.84 -17.53 -2.85
CA PRO A 487 -7.99 -16.79 -3.76
C PRO A 487 -7.84 -15.33 -3.28
N SER A 488 -6.76 -14.69 -3.71
CA SER A 488 -6.66 -13.22 -3.75
C SER A 488 -7.88 -12.63 -4.47
N ARG A 489 -8.30 -11.44 -4.06
CA ARG A 489 -9.60 -10.87 -4.41
C ARG A 489 -9.48 -9.67 -5.31
N TYR A 490 -10.40 -9.59 -6.25
CA TYR A 490 -10.64 -8.43 -7.09
C TYR A 490 -12.05 -7.89 -6.82
N TRP A 491 -12.13 -6.57 -6.66
CA TRP A 491 -13.38 -5.85 -6.54
C TRP A 491 -13.50 -4.78 -7.62
N GLU A 492 -14.56 -4.90 -8.41
CA GLU A 492 -14.96 -3.88 -9.38
C GLU A 492 -15.67 -2.74 -8.65
N ASN A 493 -15.29 -1.50 -8.93
CA ASN A 493 -15.91 -0.33 -8.32
C ASN A 493 -17.21 0.02 -9.04
N THR A 494 -18.32 -0.06 -8.32
CA THR A 494 -19.67 0.16 -8.86
C THR A 494 -20.31 1.47 -8.41
N SER A 495 -19.54 2.33 -7.73
CA SER A 495 -20.01 3.58 -7.14
C SER A 495 -20.69 4.50 -8.17
N ALA A 496 -21.43 5.53 -7.76
CA ALA A 496 -21.69 6.64 -8.68
C ALA A 496 -20.41 7.48 -8.78
N ALA A 497 -19.81 7.63 -9.97
CA ALA A 497 -18.55 8.37 -10.10
C ALA A 497 -18.65 9.65 -10.96
N GLY A 498 -17.78 10.59 -10.64
CA GLY A 498 -17.50 11.77 -11.42
C GLY A 498 -16.72 11.50 -12.72
N ASN A 499 -16.38 12.58 -13.40
CA ASN A 499 -15.44 12.56 -14.51
C ASN A 499 -14.03 12.22 -14.01
N TRP A 500 -13.19 11.67 -14.86
CA TRP A 500 -11.83 11.28 -14.52
C TRP A 500 -10.85 11.67 -15.64
N LEU A 501 -9.55 11.54 -15.37
CA LEU A 501 -8.48 11.47 -16.38
C LEU A 501 -7.37 10.53 -15.88
N LYS A 502 -6.55 10.01 -16.79
CA LYS A 502 -5.30 9.30 -16.44
C LYS A 502 -4.10 10.11 -16.93
N VAL A 503 -3.02 10.18 -16.14
CA VAL A 503 -1.76 10.84 -16.50
C VAL A 503 -0.63 9.80 -16.51
N LYS A 504 -0.04 9.57 -17.70
CA LYS A 504 1.20 8.78 -17.88
C LYS A 504 2.34 9.77 -18.14
N VAL A 505 3.42 9.68 -17.37
CA VAL A 505 4.64 10.47 -17.60
C VAL A 505 5.58 9.64 -18.47
N SER A 506 6.17 10.23 -19.50
CA SER A 506 6.93 9.51 -20.53
C SER A 506 8.22 10.22 -20.89
N SER A 507 9.26 10.01 -20.10
CA SER A 507 10.62 10.52 -20.32
C SER A 507 11.51 10.03 -19.16
N GLY A 508 12.36 9.03 -19.41
CA GLY A 508 13.07 8.33 -18.34
C GLY A 508 12.09 7.64 -17.37
N SER A 509 12.46 7.54 -16.09
CA SER A 509 11.58 7.00 -15.05
C SER A 509 10.54 8.04 -14.60
N PRO A 510 9.25 7.67 -14.52
CA PRO A 510 8.22 8.56 -13.98
C PRO A 510 8.27 8.65 -12.45
N LEU A 511 9.01 7.77 -11.76
CA LEU A 511 9.13 7.75 -10.31
C LEU A 511 9.74 9.07 -9.80
N GLY A 512 9.18 9.58 -8.70
CA GLY A 512 9.57 10.89 -8.13
C GLY A 512 8.88 12.09 -8.80
N SER A 513 8.23 11.93 -9.96
CA SER A 513 7.50 13.03 -10.60
C SER A 513 6.22 13.38 -9.82
N THR A 514 5.93 14.67 -9.67
CA THR A 514 4.68 15.16 -9.06
C THR A 514 3.66 15.54 -10.12
N VAL A 515 2.47 14.95 -10.04
CA VAL A 515 1.32 15.25 -10.91
C VAL A 515 0.38 16.22 -10.18
N ASN A 516 0.29 17.43 -10.72
CA ASN A 516 -0.63 18.46 -10.27
C ASN A 516 -1.76 18.65 -11.28
N VAL A 517 -3.01 18.60 -10.81
CA VAL A 517 -4.19 18.86 -11.65
C VAL A 517 -4.94 20.07 -11.11
N TYR A 518 -5.28 20.99 -12.00
CA TYR A 518 -5.96 22.25 -11.69
C TYR A 518 -7.26 22.38 -12.46
N ARG A 519 -8.21 23.12 -11.89
CA ARG A 519 -9.32 23.65 -12.68
C ARG A 519 -8.76 24.61 -13.75
N PRO A 520 -9.38 24.68 -14.94
CA PRO A 520 -8.97 25.63 -15.96
C PRO A 520 -8.80 27.07 -15.42
N GLY A 521 -7.59 27.60 -15.58
CA GLY A 521 -7.12 28.92 -15.14
C GLY A 521 -6.85 29.10 -13.65
N ASP A 522 -7.06 28.10 -12.78
CA ASP A 522 -6.82 28.26 -11.33
C ASP A 522 -5.34 28.43 -11.02
N ARG A 523 -4.47 27.71 -11.73
CA ARG A 523 -3.01 27.86 -11.62
C ARG A 523 -2.53 29.28 -11.91
N GLN A 524 -3.04 29.90 -12.98
CA GLN A 524 -2.68 31.29 -13.36
C GLN A 524 -3.20 32.32 -12.34
N ARG A 525 -4.23 31.96 -11.58
CA ARG A 525 -4.77 32.76 -10.46
C ARG A 525 -4.04 32.49 -9.14
N GLY A 526 -3.03 31.61 -9.12
CA GLY A 526 -2.29 31.25 -7.91
C GLY A 526 -3.12 30.44 -6.91
N LYS A 527 -4.11 29.67 -7.39
CA LYS A 527 -4.84 28.73 -6.53
C LYS A 527 -4.15 27.37 -6.49
N PRO A 528 -4.28 26.62 -5.38
CA PRO A 528 -3.72 25.28 -5.28
C PRO A 528 -4.36 24.32 -6.30
N PRO A 529 -3.69 23.20 -6.61
CA PRO A 529 -4.27 22.13 -7.40
C PRO A 529 -5.49 21.52 -6.71
N ILE A 530 -6.33 20.84 -7.48
CA ILE A 530 -7.42 20.00 -6.98
C ILE A 530 -6.96 18.57 -6.69
N PHE A 531 -5.76 18.21 -7.15
CA PHE A 531 -5.11 16.94 -6.92
C PHE A 531 -3.60 17.17 -7.04
N SER A 532 -2.84 16.70 -6.06
CA SER A 532 -1.38 16.67 -6.08
C SER A 532 -0.93 15.32 -5.52
N ARG A 533 -0.14 14.58 -6.29
CA ARG A 533 0.46 13.33 -5.85
C ARG A 533 1.76 13.07 -6.58
N GLN A 534 2.74 12.56 -5.86
CA GLN A 534 3.96 12.02 -6.44
C GLN A 534 3.75 10.60 -6.93
N ILE A 535 4.37 10.27 -8.06
CA ILE A 535 4.45 8.90 -8.55
C ILE A 535 5.52 8.18 -7.72
N VAL A 536 5.09 7.24 -6.89
CA VAL A 536 5.96 6.43 -6.03
C VAL A 536 6.02 4.99 -6.52
N SER A 537 7.07 4.26 -6.15
CA SER A 537 7.28 2.87 -6.55
C SER A 537 6.35 1.89 -5.82
N THR A 538 6.08 2.16 -4.56
CA THR A 538 5.49 1.21 -3.63
C THR A 538 4.64 1.92 -2.59
N GLU A 539 3.58 1.24 -2.17
CA GLU A 539 2.64 1.71 -1.14
C GLU A 539 2.15 0.57 -0.25
N GLY A 540 1.56 0.95 0.88
CA GLY A 540 1.11 0.01 1.90
C GLY A 540 2.30 -0.83 2.40
N TYR A 541 2.05 -2.11 2.65
CA TYR A 541 3.06 -3.02 3.21
C TYR A 541 4.23 -3.32 2.24
N GLY A 542 4.07 -3.03 0.94
CA GLY A 542 5.02 -3.40 -0.11
C GLY A 542 4.34 -3.73 -1.44
N GLY A 543 3.18 -3.13 -1.70
CA GLY A 543 2.47 -3.26 -2.98
C GLY A 543 3.08 -2.31 -4.00
N GLY A 544 3.45 -2.81 -5.18
CA GLY A 544 3.98 -2.00 -6.27
C GLY A 544 2.90 -1.09 -6.84
N ALA A 545 3.09 0.22 -6.72
CA ALA A 545 2.12 1.23 -7.14
C ALA A 545 2.15 1.46 -8.66
N LEU A 546 1.03 1.90 -9.22
CA LEU A 546 0.97 2.25 -10.63
C LEU A 546 1.72 3.53 -10.91
N GLN A 547 2.50 3.51 -11.99
CA GLN A 547 3.16 4.71 -12.51
C GLN A 547 2.20 5.64 -13.27
N THR A 548 1.02 5.14 -13.68
CA THR A 548 -0.06 5.97 -14.25
C THR A 548 -0.97 6.48 -13.14
N GLN A 549 -1.15 7.80 -13.07
CA GLN A 549 -1.99 8.44 -12.05
C GLN A 549 -3.43 8.57 -12.54
N HIS A 550 -4.37 7.97 -11.81
CA HIS A 550 -5.81 8.18 -12.01
C HIS A 550 -6.28 9.37 -11.17
N VAL A 551 -7.00 10.31 -11.80
CA VAL A 551 -7.44 11.55 -11.14
C VAL A 551 -8.93 11.76 -11.37
N GLY A 552 -9.71 11.83 -10.29
CA GLY A 552 -11.08 12.30 -10.36
C GLY A 552 -11.17 13.81 -10.56
N LEU A 553 -12.18 14.20 -11.31
CA LEU A 553 -12.43 15.59 -11.73
C LEU A 553 -13.79 16.07 -11.21
N GLY A 554 -14.55 15.21 -10.53
CA GLY A 554 -15.93 15.41 -10.14
C GLY A 554 -16.76 15.84 -11.35
N ARG A 555 -17.26 17.07 -11.33
CA ARG A 555 -18.10 17.63 -12.40
C ARG A 555 -17.31 18.33 -13.51
N LEU A 556 -15.99 18.47 -13.39
CA LEU A 556 -15.17 19.16 -14.38
C LEU A 556 -15.07 18.30 -15.64
N ARG A 557 -15.20 18.95 -16.80
CA ARG A 557 -15.11 18.28 -18.11
C ARG A 557 -13.73 18.36 -18.74
N ALA A 558 -12.81 19.07 -18.08
CA ALA A 558 -11.46 19.29 -18.51
C ALA A 558 -10.64 19.89 -17.37
N ALA A 559 -9.33 19.70 -17.42
CA ALA A 559 -8.38 20.18 -16.43
C ALA A 559 -7.08 20.68 -17.08
N GLU A 560 -6.35 21.51 -16.34
CA GLU A 560 -4.95 21.81 -16.61
C GLU A 560 -4.08 20.88 -15.78
N ILE A 561 -3.14 20.20 -16.42
CA ILE A 561 -2.18 19.28 -15.79
C ILE A 561 -0.80 19.94 -15.83
N GLU A 562 -0.08 19.84 -14.73
CA GLU A 562 1.34 20.17 -14.61
C GLU A 562 2.05 18.97 -14.00
N VAL A 563 3.05 18.46 -14.70
CA VAL A 563 3.95 17.44 -14.19
C VAL A 563 5.28 18.12 -13.91
N ILE A 564 5.85 17.84 -12.74
CA ILE A 564 7.17 18.31 -12.33
C ILE A 564 8.00 17.06 -12.07
N GLY A 565 9.10 16.89 -12.80
CA GLY A 565 10.04 15.80 -12.60
C GLY A 565 10.80 15.92 -11.27
N PRO A 566 11.45 14.83 -10.84
CA PRO A 566 12.32 14.87 -9.67
C PRO A 566 13.53 15.80 -9.90
N ALA A 567 14.22 16.12 -8.82
CA ALA A 567 15.56 16.68 -8.87
C ALA A 567 16.55 15.67 -9.48
N PRO A 568 17.70 16.12 -10.03
CA PRO A 568 18.20 17.50 -10.02
C PRO A 568 17.59 18.43 -11.08
N GLU A 569 17.04 17.91 -12.17
CA GLU A 569 16.55 18.72 -13.30
C GLU A 569 15.30 19.52 -12.94
N ARG A 570 14.36 18.90 -12.24
CA ARG A 570 13.02 19.44 -11.93
C ARG A 570 12.31 20.00 -13.17
N ASP A 571 12.48 19.32 -14.32
CA ASP A 571 11.80 19.68 -15.56
C ASP A 571 10.29 19.69 -15.35
N SER A 572 9.59 20.55 -16.10
CA SER A 572 8.13 20.64 -15.95
C SER A 572 7.43 20.80 -17.28
N ALA A 573 6.37 20.01 -17.44
CA ALA A 573 5.53 20.01 -18.62
C ALA A 573 4.08 20.28 -18.23
N ARG A 574 3.34 20.89 -19.15
CA ARG A 574 1.95 21.29 -18.93
C ARG A 574 1.08 20.87 -20.08
N ARG A 575 -0.11 20.37 -19.76
CA ARG A 575 -1.08 19.94 -20.76
C ARG A 575 -2.49 20.28 -20.35
N TYR A 576 -3.33 20.62 -21.33
CA TYR A 576 -4.76 20.71 -21.13
C TYR A 576 -5.41 19.42 -21.64
N ALA A 577 -6.30 18.83 -20.84
CA ALA A 577 -6.93 17.56 -21.16
C ALA A 577 -8.43 17.62 -20.89
N ARG A 578 -9.20 16.81 -21.63
CA ARG A 578 -10.63 16.62 -21.38
C ARG A 578 -10.82 15.44 -20.42
N ALA A 579 -11.96 15.45 -19.75
CA ALA A 579 -12.41 14.29 -18.98
C ALA A 579 -12.51 13.03 -19.87
N GLY A 580 -12.12 11.88 -19.33
CA GLY A 580 -12.10 10.58 -19.99
C GLY A 580 -10.89 10.33 -20.88
N GLU A 581 -9.85 11.19 -20.82
CA GLU A 581 -8.62 11.03 -21.59
C GLU A 581 -7.52 10.40 -20.72
N THR A 582 -6.78 9.45 -21.31
CA THR A 582 -5.43 9.10 -20.87
C THR A 582 -4.44 10.03 -21.55
N VAL A 583 -3.65 10.74 -20.76
CA VAL A 583 -2.81 11.84 -21.19
C VAL A 583 -1.35 11.48 -20.94
N GLN A 584 -0.59 11.39 -22.02
CA GLN A 584 0.84 11.20 -21.96
C GLN A 584 1.56 12.56 -21.86
N ILE A 585 2.53 12.71 -20.95
CA ILE A 585 3.28 13.95 -20.74
C ILE A 585 4.77 13.62 -20.70
N ASP A 586 5.50 14.14 -21.69
CA ASP A 586 6.96 14.04 -21.74
C ASP A 586 7.58 15.20 -20.94
N LEU A 587 8.53 14.91 -20.06
CA LEU A 587 9.35 15.89 -19.34
C LEU A 587 10.64 16.24 -20.10
#